data_AF-A0A839ZB45-F1
#
_entry.id   AF-A0A839ZB45-F1
#
_cell.length_a   1.000
_cell.length_b   1.000
_cell.length_c   1.000
_cell.angle_alpha   90.00
_cell.angle_beta   90.00
_cell.angle_gamma   90.00
#
_symmetry.space_group_name_H-M   'P 1'
#
loop_
_entity.id
_entity.type
_entity.pdbx_description
1 polymer ?
#
loop_
_entity_poly.entity_id
_entity_poly.type
_entity_poly.pdbx_seq_one_letter_code
_entity_poly.pdbx_strand_id
1 'polypeptide(L)'
;MSAFGLFIASGPLRRLARTLPLVGLLAGMVAPPALALDTRQAERVVAVLEELHEETGDTVYFDEQAALEWYERDEHASRRIAAAGFDRQSWKEAFDETLTGFLAAVPQADIDRMFAAFDDHLAATPQLTEREKRQAASIWEAQRSKLRSIRADGAQHATLVAPYVGRLKQIAASP
;
A
#
# COMPACT_ATOMS: atom_id res chain seq x y z
N MET A 1 -33.31 60.09 6.53
CA MET A 1 -34.46 59.19 6.31
C MET A 1 -34.58 58.93 4.82
N SER A 2 -34.82 57.65 4.48
CA SER A 2 -34.98 56.92 3.20
C SER A 2 -35.37 57.72 1.95
N ALA A 3 -35.09 57.28 0.71
CA ALA A 3 -35.12 55.91 0.20
C ALA A 3 -34.38 55.73 -1.15
N PHE A 4 -34.10 54.46 -1.44
CA PHE A 4 -33.53 53.84 -2.64
C PHE A 4 -34.38 53.98 -3.92
N GLY A 5 -33.73 53.93 -5.09
CA GLY A 5 -34.32 53.31 -6.30
C GLY A 5 -33.78 53.73 -7.68
N LEU A 6 -33.14 52.77 -8.36
CA LEU A 6 -33.26 52.44 -9.81
C LEU A 6 -32.30 53.03 -10.88
N PHE A 7 -31.33 52.19 -11.28
CA PHE A 7 -30.99 51.66 -12.63
C PHE A 7 -30.98 52.55 -13.91
N ILE A 8 -29.88 52.44 -14.67
CA ILE A 8 -29.70 52.37 -16.16
C ILE A 8 -28.73 53.37 -16.83
N ALA A 9 -27.63 52.78 -17.33
CA ALA A 9 -26.88 52.96 -18.60
C ALA A 9 -25.90 54.12 -18.89
N SER A 10 -24.89 53.68 -19.66
CA SER A 10 -24.15 54.39 -20.72
C SER A 10 -22.83 55.06 -20.32
N GLY A 11 -21.72 54.43 -20.72
CA GLY A 11 -20.32 54.90 -20.57
C GLY A 11 -19.97 56.10 -21.48
N PRO A 12 -18.72 56.31 -21.93
CA PRO A 12 -17.49 55.52 -21.74
C PRO A 12 -16.33 56.36 -21.15
N LEU A 13 -15.52 55.77 -20.26
CA LEU A 13 -14.24 56.39 -19.88
C LEU A 13 -13.07 55.50 -20.33
N ARG A 14 -12.53 55.93 -21.47
CA ARG A 14 -11.09 56.11 -21.72
C ARG A 14 -10.21 54.88 -21.49
N ARG A 15 -9.89 54.24 -22.62
CA ARG A 15 -8.65 53.49 -22.82
C ARG A 15 -7.46 54.33 -22.34
N LEU A 16 -6.70 53.81 -21.37
CA LEU A 16 -5.25 53.92 -21.38
C LEU A 16 -4.68 52.57 -20.95
N ALA A 17 -4.08 51.92 -21.93
CA ALA A 17 -3.35 50.67 -21.81
C ALA A 17 -2.18 50.83 -20.83
N ARG A 18 -2.06 49.87 -19.91
CA ARG A 18 -0.76 49.47 -19.36
C ARG A 18 -0.78 47.96 -19.19
N THR A 19 -0.36 47.28 -20.25
CA THR A 19 -0.08 45.85 -20.28
C THR A 19 1.12 45.56 -19.39
N LEU A 20 0.89 44.93 -18.25
CA LEU A 20 1.92 44.26 -17.45
C LEU A 20 1.88 42.77 -17.83
N PRO A 21 2.91 42.21 -18.48
CA PRO A 21 3.06 40.77 -18.56
C PRO A 21 3.71 40.32 -17.25
N LEU A 22 2.91 39.90 -16.25
CA LEU A 22 3.47 39.09 -15.16
C LEU A 22 3.50 37.65 -15.65
N VAL A 23 4.65 37.27 -16.17
CA VAL A 23 5.05 35.92 -16.53
C VAL A 23 4.76 35.00 -15.34
N GLY A 24 3.91 34.00 -15.58
CA GLY A 24 3.63 32.94 -14.62
C GLY A 24 4.88 32.10 -14.39
N LEU A 25 5.36 32.07 -13.15
CA LEU A 25 6.30 31.06 -12.70
C LEU A 25 5.49 30.00 -11.94
N LEU A 26 4.85 29.10 -12.69
CA LEU A 26 4.44 27.80 -12.14
C LEU A 26 5.73 27.02 -11.92
N ALA A 27 6.29 27.11 -10.71
CA ALA A 27 7.32 26.19 -10.25
C ALA A 27 6.66 24.81 -10.17
N GLY A 28 6.74 24.04 -11.26
CA GLY A 28 6.44 22.62 -11.23
C GLY A 28 7.43 21.98 -10.27
N MET A 29 6.97 21.60 -9.08
CA MET A 29 7.66 20.59 -8.28
C MET A 29 7.70 19.34 -9.14
N VAL A 30 8.83 19.10 -9.78
CA VAL A 30 9.15 17.79 -10.35
C VAL A 30 9.34 16.90 -9.12
N ALA A 31 8.28 16.22 -8.71
CA ALA A 31 8.41 15.11 -7.79
C ALA A 31 9.46 14.16 -8.41
N PRO A 32 10.48 13.74 -7.64
CA PRO A 32 11.39 12.72 -8.15
C PRO A 32 10.55 11.53 -8.61
N PRO A 33 10.91 10.87 -9.73
CA PRO A 33 10.22 9.66 -10.13
C PRO A 33 10.20 8.71 -8.94
N ALA A 34 9.04 8.14 -8.61
CA ALA A 34 8.94 7.06 -7.65
C ALA A 34 10.01 6.03 -8.03
N LEU A 35 11.03 5.90 -7.17
CA LEU A 35 12.17 5.05 -7.45
C LEU A 35 11.65 3.62 -7.34
N ALA A 36 11.52 2.95 -8.48
CA ALA A 36 11.15 1.54 -8.52
C ALA A 36 12.06 0.75 -7.57
N LEU A 37 11.48 -0.19 -6.81
CA LEU A 37 12.19 -1.04 -5.86
C LEU A 37 13.55 -1.48 -6.38
N ASP A 38 14.62 -1.17 -5.64
CA ASP A 38 15.92 -1.79 -5.82
C ASP A 38 16.16 -2.90 -4.78
N THR A 39 17.13 -3.78 -5.06
CA THR A 39 17.46 -4.90 -4.17
C THR A 39 17.85 -4.44 -2.76
N ARG A 40 18.54 -3.32 -2.61
CA ARG A 40 18.95 -2.79 -1.30
C ARG A 40 17.76 -2.20 -0.54
N GLN A 41 16.79 -1.59 -1.24
CA GLN A 41 15.55 -1.16 -0.62
C GLN A 41 14.75 -2.35 -0.08
N ALA A 42 14.59 -3.41 -0.87
CA ALA A 42 13.93 -4.63 -0.41
C ALA A 42 14.64 -5.24 0.82
N GLU A 43 15.97 -5.30 0.80
CA GLU A 43 16.77 -5.76 1.95
C GLU A 43 16.54 -4.92 3.21
N ARG A 44 16.54 -3.59 3.07
CA ARG A 44 16.30 -2.67 4.19
C ARG A 44 14.89 -2.82 4.74
N VAL A 45 13.87 -2.94 3.88
CA VAL A 45 12.49 -3.19 4.31
C VAL A 45 12.43 -4.49 5.11
N VAL A 46 13.00 -5.59 4.59
CA VAL A 46 12.99 -6.88 5.28
C VAL A 46 13.69 -6.80 6.64
N ALA A 47 14.87 -6.16 6.71
CA ALA A 47 15.59 -5.98 7.97
C ALA A 47 14.80 -5.18 9.00
N VAL A 48 14.17 -4.07 8.58
CA VAL A 48 13.31 -3.27 9.47
C VAL A 48 12.12 -4.08 9.97
N LEU A 49 11.48 -4.87 9.11
CA LEU A 49 10.35 -5.71 9.50
C LEU A 49 10.74 -6.82 10.48
N GLU A 50 11.91 -7.43 10.32
CA GLU A 50 12.43 -8.39 11.30
C GLU A 50 12.68 -7.74 12.65
N GLU A 51 13.33 -6.58 12.67
CA GLU A 51 13.59 -5.86 13.92
C GLU A 51 12.30 -5.41 14.62
N LEU A 52 11.31 -4.94 13.85
CA LEU A 52 10.01 -4.57 14.38
C LEU A 52 9.23 -5.78 14.89
N HIS A 53 9.29 -6.90 14.17
CA HIS A 53 8.70 -8.17 14.60
C HIS A 53 9.32 -8.66 15.91
N GLU A 54 10.65 -8.60 16.05
CA GLU A 54 11.34 -8.96 17.29
C GLU A 54 10.97 -8.04 18.46
N GLU A 55 10.74 -6.75 18.18
CA GLU A 55 10.40 -5.75 19.19
C GLU A 55 8.95 -5.87 19.68
N THR A 56 7.99 -6.07 18.77
CA THR A 56 6.56 -6.05 19.13
C THR A 56 5.95 -7.44 19.28
N GLY A 57 6.55 -8.47 18.66
CA GLY A 57 5.96 -9.79 18.49
C GLY A 57 4.84 -9.84 17.45
N ASP A 58 4.53 -8.72 16.79
CA ASP A 58 3.48 -8.65 15.78
C ASP A 58 3.91 -9.33 14.49
N THR A 59 2.98 -10.03 13.86
CA THR A 59 3.23 -10.67 12.58
C THR A 59 3.03 -9.69 11.43
N VAL A 60 3.90 -9.75 10.41
CA VAL A 60 3.78 -8.91 9.22
C VAL A 60 2.62 -9.39 8.34
N TYR A 61 1.74 -8.48 7.94
CA TYR A 61 0.63 -8.75 7.02
C TYR A 61 0.64 -7.75 5.86
N PHE A 62 -0.11 -8.06 4.81
CA PHE A 62 -0.32 -7.17 3.68
C PHE A 62 -1.79 -6.78 3.55
N ASP A 63 -2.04 -5.48 3.66
CA ASP A 63 -3.23 -4.79 3.17
C ASP A 63 -2.85 -3.36 2.73
N GLU A 64 -3.83 -2.59 2.26
CA GLU A 64 -3.58 -1.24 1.71
C GLU A 64 -3.05 -0.23 2.73
N GLN A 65 -3.32 -0.44 4.03
CA GLN A 65 -2.96 0.44 5.14
C GLN A 65 -1.78 -0.08 5.97
N ALA A 66 -1.45 -1.38 5.89
CA ALA A 66 -0.42 -2.04 6.69
C ALA A 66 0.89 -1.26 6.76
N ALA A 67 1.39 -0.76 5.61
CA ALA A 67 2.61 0.03 5.58
C ALA A 67 2.51 1.31 6.45
N LEU A 68 1.38 2.02 6.37
CA LEU A 68 1.16 3.25 7.11
C LEU A 68 1.00 2.98 8.61
N GLU A 69 0.33 1.88 8.96
CA GLU A 69 0.17 1.46 10.35
C GLU A 69 1.52 1.12 11.00
N TRP A 70 2.41 0.44 10.28
CA TRP A 70 3.78 0.20 10.72
C TRP A 70 4.56 1.50 10.89
N TYR A 71 4.45 2.43 9.95
CA TYR A 71 5.11 3.73 10.02
C TYR A 71 4.67 4.54 11.24
N GLU A 72 3.36 4.67 11.45
CA GLU A 72 2.78 5.46 12.53
C GLU A 72 3.13 4.87 13.91
N ARG A 73 3.17 3.54 14.03
CA ARG A 73 3.59 2.87 15.26
C ARG A 73 5.08 3.09 15.54
N ASP A 74 5.94 2.92 14.54
CA ASP A 74 7.39 3.08 14.68
C ASP A 74 7.80 4.55 14.92
N GLU A 75 7.10 5.51 14.32
CA GLU A 75 7.34 6.95 14.49
C GLU A 75 7.27 7.37 15.96
N HIS A 76 6.40 6.73 16.74
CA HIS A 76 6.22 6.96 18.17
C HIS A 76 7.03 6.01 19.07
N ALA A 77 7.83 5.11 18.50
CA ALA A 77 8.59 4.09 19.20
C ALA A 77 10.10 4.20 18.90
N SER A 78 10.70 3.15 18.32
CA SER A 78 12.14 3.05 18.06
C SER A 78 12.61 3.80 16.82
N ARG A 79 11.69 4.26 15.95
CA ARG A 79 11.96 5.04 14.74
C ARG A 79 12.93 4.34 13.77
N ARG A 80 12.84 3.02 13.68
CA ARG A 80 13.68 2.16 12.83
C ARG A 80 13.48 2.43 11.35
N ILE A 81 12.24 2.71 10.93
CA ILE A 81 11.91 3.02 9.53
C ILE A 81 12.63 4.30 9.09
N ALA A 82 12.55 5.35 9.92
CA ALA A 82 13.27 6.60 9.68
C ALA A 82 14.79 6.41 9.73
N ALA A 83 15.30 5.62 10.68
CA ALA A 83 16.73 5.32 10.78
C ALA A 83 17.26 4.54 9.56
N ALA A 84 16.43 3.72 8.92
CA ALA A 84 16.72 3.04 7.66
C ALA A 84 16.67 3.97 6.42
N GLY A 85 16.32 5.25 6.62
CA GLY A 85 16.31 6.28 5.58
C GLY A 85 14.98 6.39 4.82
N PHE A 86 13.90 5.80 5.32
CA PHE A 86 12.57 5.95 4.73
C PHE A 86 11.80 7.07 5.43
N ASP A 87 11.11 7.88 4.62
CA ASP A 87 9.99 8.69 5.08
C ASP A 87 8.66 7.92 4.89
N ARG A 88 7.54 8.54 5.27
CA ARG A 88 6.22 7.90 5.21
C ARG A 88 5.87 7.38 3.82
N GLN A 89 6.17 8.16 2.78
CA GLN A 89 5.79 7.83 1.41
C GLN A 89 6.70 6.75 0.83
N SER A 90 8.01 6.92 0.95
CA SER A 90 9.00 5.95 0.48
C SER A 90 8.95 4.63 1.24
N TRP A 91 8.57 4.64 2.52
CA TRP A 91 8.27 3.42 3.27
C TRP A 91 7.07 2.70 2.68
N LYS A 92 5.96 3.40 2.44
CA LYS A 92 4.76 2.78 1.86
C LYS A 92 5.06 2.13 0.51
N GLU A 93 5.71 2.86 -0.38
CA GLU A 93 6.07 2.35 -1.70
C GLU A 93 6.97 1.12 -1.59
N ALA A 94 8.08 1.21 -0.84
CA ALA A 94 9.02 0.10 -0.72
C ALA A 94 8.41 -1.11 0.01
N PHE A 95 7.57 -0.88 1.02
CA PHE A 95 6.83 -1.95 1.73
C PHE A 95 5.85 -2.64 0.79
N ASP A 96 5.01 -1.89 0.08
CA ASP A 96 3.99 -2.46 -0.82
C ASP A 96 4.66 -3.28 -1.93
N GLU A 97 5.70 -2.74 -2.58
CA GLU A 97 6.45 -3.44 -3.63
C GLU A 97 7.15 -4.69 -3.09
N THR A 98 7.73 -4.62 -1.88
CA THR A 98 8.39 -5.77 -1.24
C THR A 98 7.38 -6.87 -0.90
N LEU A 99 6.25 -6.52 -0.30
CA LEU A 99 5.25 -7.50 0.17
C LEU A 99 4.46 -8.10 -0.99
N THR A 100 4.11 -7.31 -2.01
CA THR A 100 3.50 -7.85 -3.24
C THR A 100 4.49 -8.71 -4.03
N GLY A 101 5.76 -8.32 -4.10
CA GLY A 101 6.84 -9.12 -4.68
C GLY A 101 7.08 -10.43 -3.93
N PHE A 102 7.02 -10.40 -2.59
CA PHE A 102 7.06 -11.60 -1.76
C PHE A 102 5.91 -12.54 -2.09
N LEU A 103 4.67 -12.02 -2.07
CA LEU A 103 3.50 -12.80 -2.40
C LEU A 103 3.61 -13.39 -3.79
N ALA A 104 4.12 -12.65 -4.79
CA ALA A 104 4.35 -13.15 -6.15
C ALA A 104 5.44 -14.23 -6.23
N ALA A 105 6.50 -14.12 -5.42
CA ALA A 105 7.62 -15.05 -5.40
C ALA A 105 7.32 -16.39 -4.69
N VAL A 106 6.26 -16.46 -3.87
CA VAL A 106 5.82 -17.73 -3.27
C VAL A 106 5.37 -18.72 -4.38
N PRO A 107 5.83 -19.98 -4.38
CA PRO A 107 5.41 -20.97 -5.37
C PRO A 107 3.89 -21.19 -5.37
N GLN A 108 3.28 -21.31 -6.55
CA GLN A 108 1.83 -21.53 -6.67
C GLN A 108 1.37 -22.79 -5.92
N ALA A 109 2.19 -23.84 -5.90
CA ALA A 109 1.88 -25.07 -5.17
C ALA A 109 1.77 -24.88 -3.64
N ASP A 110 2.50 -23.92 -3.06
CA ASP A 110 2.37 -23.59 -1.64
C ASP A 110 1.04 -22.87 -1.38
N ILE A 111 0.68 -21.93 -2.26
CA ILE A 111 -0.60 -21.20 -2.21
C ILE A 111 -1.79 -22.16 -2.36
N ASP A 112 -1.75 -23.05 -3.34
CA ASP A 112 -2.81 -24.04 -3.58
C ASP A 112 -2.98 -24.98 -2.39
N ARG A 113 -1.88 -25.40 -1.75
CA ARG A 113 -1.91 -26.26 -0.56
C ARG A 113 -2.59 -25.57 0.61
N MET A 114 -2.30 -24.30 0.83
CA MET A 114 -2.92 -23.48 1.88
C MET A 114 -4.42 -23.29 1.61
N PHE A 115 -4.82 -23.00 0.36
CA PHE A 115 -6.23 -22.92 0.00
C PHE A 115 -6.98 -24.24 0.21
N ALA A 116 -6.39 -25.36 -0.21
CA ALA A 116 -6.95 -26.69 -0.02
C ALA A 116 -7.10 -27.06 1.46
N ALA A 117 -6.12 -26.71 2.30
CA ALA A 117 -6.19 -26.98 3.74
C ALA A 117 -7.38 -26.28 4.42
N PHE A 118 -7.71 -25.05 3.99
CA PHE A 118 -8.91 -24.37 4.47
C PHE A 118 -10.20 -25.01 3.95
N ASP A 119 -10.24 -25.38 2.67
CA ASP A 119 -11.41 -26.07 2.08
C ASP A 119 -11.68 -27.39 2.83
N ASP A 120 -10.64 -28.16 3.13
CA ASP A 120 -10.71 -29.39 3.93
C ASP A 120 -11.18 -29.12 5.37
N HIS A 121 -10.62 -28.10 6.03
CA HIS A 121 -11.07 -27.69 7.36
C HIS A 121 -12.55 -27.33 7.38
N LEU A 122 -13.00 -26.54 6.41
CA LEU A 122 -14.39 -26.08 6.32
C LEU A 122 -15.36 -27.26 6.09
N ALA A 123 -14.97 -28.22 5.24
CA ALA A 123 -15.72 -29.44 5.00
C ALA A 123 -15.84 -30.30 6.27
N ALA A 124 -14.73 -30.41 7.02
CA ALA A 124 -14.62 -31.23 8.22
C ALA A 124 -15.24 -30.60 9.48
N THR A 125 -15.72 -29.35 9.44
CA THR A 125 -16.28 -28.64 10.62
C THR A 125 -17.77 -28.98 10.80
N PRO A 126 -18.16 -29.84 11.78
CA PRO A 126 -19.55 -30.27 11.93
C PRO A 126 -20.48 -29.21 12.55
N GLN A 127 -19.93 -28.18 13.19
CA GLN A 127 -20.70 -27.12 13.85
C GLN A 127 -21.30 -26.11 12.85
N LEU A 128 -20.84 -26.10 11.60
CA LEU A 128 -21.33 -25.20 10.56
C LEU A 128 -22.45 -25.85 9.75
N THR A 129 -23.54 -25.12 9.57
CA THR A 129 -24.60 -25.48 8.63
C THR A 129 -24.09 -25.41 7.20
N GLU A 130 -24.75 -26.11 6.28
CA GLU A 130 -24.43 -26.04 4.84
C GLU A 130 -24.53 -24.62 4.26
N ARG A 131 -25.38 -23.77 4.84
CA ARG A 131 -25.47 -22.36 4.44
C ARG A 131 -24.20 -21.59 4.87
N GLU A 132 -23.76 -21.78 6.12
CA GLU A 132 -22.56 -21.12 6.64
C GLU A 132 -21.30 -21.60 5.92
N LYS A 133 -21.20 -22.90 5.62
CA LYS A 133 -20.11 -23.45 4.80
C LYS A 133 -20.06 -22.79 3.42
N ARG A 134 -21.20 -22.67 2.72
CA ARG A 134 -21.24 -21.96 1.44
C ARG A 134 -20.85 -20.48 1.55
N GLN A 135 -21.25 -19.81 2.63
CA GLN A 135 -20.88 -18.41 2.84
C GLN A 135 -19.36 -18.26 3.09
N ALA A 136 -18.79 -19.12 3.94
CA ALA A 136 -17.35 -19.15 4.20
C ALA A 136 -16.56 -19.46 2.92
N ALA A 137 -16.99 -20.44 2.12
CA ALA A 137 -16.38 -20.76 0.84
C ALA A 137 -16.43 -19.58 -0.15
N SER A 138 -17.52 -18.81 -0.17
CA SER A 138 -17.63 -17.61 -1.01
C SER A 138 -16.67 -16.50 -0.58
N ILE A 139 -16.49 -16.30 0.72
CA ILE A 139 -15.51 -15.33 1.25
C ILE A 139 -14.09 -15.79 0.88
N TRP A 140 -13.83 -17.10 1.02
CA TRP A 140 -12.54 -17.69 0.71
C TRP A 140 -12.14 -17.60 -0.76
N GLU A 141 -13.09 -17.82 -1.69
CA GLU A 141 -12.83 -17.62 -3.13
C GLU A 141 -12.56 -16.13 -3.45
N ALA A 142 -13.22 -15.20 -2.77
CA ALA A 142 -12.90 -13.78 -2.92
C ALA A 142 -11.47 -13.46 -2.47
N GLN A 143 -11.00 -14.04 -1.36
CA GLN A 143 -9.61 -13.93 -0.93
C GLN A 143 -8.64 -14.56 -1.92
N ARG A 144 -8.95 -15.74 -2.47
CA ARG A 144 -8.18 -16.39 -3.53
C ARG A 144 -8.05 -15.49 -4.75
N SER A 145 -9.14 -14.87 -5.18
CA SER A 145 -9.12 -13.92 -6.29
C SER A 145 -8.29 -12.67 -5.97
N LYS A 146 -8.42 -12.11 -4.77
CA LYS A 146 -7.63 -10.95 -4.33
C LYS A 146 -6.13 -11.27 -4.32
N LEU A 147 -5.75 -12.41 -3.75
CA LEU A 147 -4.35 -12.85 -3.72
C LEU A 147 -3.79 -13.05 -5.13
N ARG A 148 -4.56 -13.63 -6.07
CA ARG A 148 -4.14 -13.72 -7.48
C ARG A 148 -3.85 -12.35 -8.09
N SER A 149 -4.70 -11.34 -7.83
CA SER A 149 -4.47 -9.98 -8.32
C SER A 149 -3.19 -9.39 -7.74
N ILE A 150 -3.03 -9.46 -6.42
CA ILE A 150 -1.84 -8.93 -5.72
C ILE A 150 -0.55 -9.58 -6.26
N ARG A 151 -0.57 -10.90 -6.48
CA ARG A 151 0.56 -11.63 -7.05
C ARG A 151 0.87 -11.21 -8.49
N ALA A 152 -0.16 -10.90 -9.28
CA ALA A 152 0.03 -10.41 -10.64
C ALA A 152 0.68 -9.01 -10.63
N ASP A 153 0.22 -8.13 -9.75
CA ASP A 153 0.75 -6.76 -9.61
C ASP A 153 2.21 -6.78 -9.10
N GLY A 154 2.51 -7.69 -8.17
CA GLY A 154 3.84 -7.89 -7.58
C GLY A 154 4.83 -8.67 -8.46
N ALA A 155 4.40 -9.22 -9.59
CA ALA A 155 5.25 -10.09 -10.42
C ALA A 155 6.54 -9.41 -10.89
N GLN A 156 6.47 -8.09 -11.14
CA GLN A 156 7.63 -7.28 -11.52
C GLN A 156 8.71 -7.18 -10.41
N HIS A 157 8.32 -7.34 -9.14
CA HIS A 157 9.21 -7.26 -7.98
C HIS A 157 9.66 -8.65 -7.48
N ALA A 158 9.04 -9.73 -7.97
CA ALA A 158 9.27 -11.10 -7.48
C ALA A 158 10.75 -11.50 -7.51
N THR A 159 11.47 -11.19 -8.59
CA THR A 159 12.91 -11.50 -8.71
C THR A 159 13.77 -10.74 -7.70
N LEU A 160 13.42 -9.49 -7.39
CA LEU A 160 14.14 -8.67 -6.41
C LEU A 160 13.93 -9.19 -4.99
N VAL A 161 12.74 -9.69 -4.69
CA VAL A 161 12.35 -10.16 -3.35
C VAL A 161 12.68 -11.63 -3.12
N ALA A 162 12.87 -12.42 -4.19
CA ALA A 162 13.16 -13.86 -4.10
C ALA A 162 14.24 -14.26 -3.07
N PRO A 163 15.37 -13.54 -2.92
CA PRO A 163 16.38 -13.87 -1.91
C PRO A 163 15.88 -13.77 -0.46
N TYR A 164 14.83 -12.98 -0.21
CA TYR A 164 14.30 -12.69 1.12
C TYR A 164 13.04 -13.48 1.47
N VAL A 165 12.50 -14.28 0.55
CA VAL A 165 11.26 -15.07 0.78
C VAL A 165 11.35 -15.94 2.03
N GLY A 166 12.52 -16.57 2.28
CA GLY A 166 12.72 -17.40 3.46
C GLY A 166 12.66 -16.63 4.78
N ARG A 167 13.14 -15.39 4.78
CA ARG A 167 13.09 -14.47 5.93
C ARG A 167 11.66 -13.97 6.16
N LEU A 168 11.02 -13.49 5.10
CA LEU A 168 9.63 -13.01 5.15
C LEU A 168 8.65 -14.09 5.58
N LYS A 169 8.83 -15.36 5.16
CA LYS A 169 7.99 -16.48 5.63
C LYS A 169 8.06 -16.71 7.14
N GLN A 170 9.11 -16.28 7.84
CA GLN A 170 9.25 -16.47 9.29
C GLN A 170 8.47 -15.43 10.10
N ILE A 171 8.33 -14.22 9.55
CA ILE A 171 7.71 -13.08 10.24
C ILE A 171 6.35 -12.71 9.67
N ALA A 172 5.97 -13.23 8.50
CA ALA A 172 4.68 -12.97 7.88
C ALA A 172 3.59 -13.86 8.47
N ALA A 173 2.38 -13.31 8.59
CA ALA A 173 1.19 -14.10 8.84
C ALA A 173 1.14 -15.09 7.69
N SER A 174 0.98 -16.39 8.00
CA SER A 174 0.97 -17.43 6.98
C SER A 174 0.16 -16.92 5.79
N PRO A 175 0.77 -16.79 4.60
CA PRO A 175 0.09 -16.22 3.45
C PRO A 175 -1.18 -16.98 3.12
#